data_AF-A0A662MCR0-F1
#
_entry.id   AF-A0A662MCR0-F1
#
_cell.length_a   1.000
_cell.length_b   1.000
_cell.length_c   1.000
_cell.angle_alpha   90.00
_cell.angle_beta   90.00
_cell.angle_gamma   90.00
#
_symmetry.space_group_name_H-M   'P 1'
#
loop_
_entity.id
_entity.type
_entity.pdbx_description
1 polymer ?
#
loop_
_entity_poly.entity_id
_entity_poly.type
_entity_poly.pdbx_seq_one_letter_code
_entity_poly.pdbx_strand_id
1 'polypeptide(L)'
;MPEFKKHGADILLGTVEGASPNPATSGMRVQLVDLLNNFEWLYSMEPDKPLSDRSEENRQLRMMYPDYYYDLSRLHTAHLETVYWLTPNFHGETVAESRNYLIRNLHKLFGGSSLLRPVIVELPADPIREAEDSVNRGGNTFIFNPLALKNTPNSVAEISGKETRRSDMLWAFINRHYYGMKIMRANFPVIHNRSIFVETKLSMEKTIGEIQGSSIHAALKDLFGSYERQKFEFDDEMKTMVCEKVRQYSDKRLSSFRLNFFRIQGLCKALKKFDQKGEIRNFLDILSDFYVNKTLNAITNGVQELSDDHVENFLDSLKTQIDSYALSELDITFLYEQKSEISN
;
A
#
# COMPACT_ATOMS: atom_id res chain seq x y z
N MET A 1 -14.59 19.85 0.24
CA MET A 1 -15.02 19.12 1.46
C MET A 1 -16.50 19.34 1.79
N PRO A 2 -17.02 20.56 1.98
CA PRO A 2 -18.45 20.75 2.29
C PRO A 2 -19.42 20.18 1.25
N GLU A 3 -19.04 20.25 -0.03
CA GLU A 3 -19.85 19.69 -1.12
C GLU A 3 -20.00 18.16 -1.05
N PHE A 4 -18.98 17.41 -0.62
CA PHE A 4 -19.09 15.96 -0.43
C PHE A 4 -20.14 15.61 0.63
N LYS A 5 -20.11 16.34 1.76
CA LYS A 5 -21.10 16.19 2.82
C LYS A 5 -22.52 16.50 2.32
N LYS A 6 -22.70 17.56 1.51
CA LYS A 6 -23.99 17.88 0.88
C LYS A 6 -24.48 16.78 -0.07
N HIS A 7 -23.57 16.06 -0.72
CA HIS A 7 -23.87 14.90 -1.58
C HIS A 7 -23.94 13.57 -0.80
N GLY A 8 -24.11 13.65 0.52
CA GLY A 8 -24.39 12.53 1.41
C GLY A 8 -23.18 11.67 1.78
N ALA A 9 -21.95 12.10 1.49
CA ALA A 9 -20.78 11.36 1.97
C ALA A 9 -20.67 11.50 3.50
N ASP A 10 -20.54 10.37 4.19
CA ASP A 10 -20.25 10.31 5.62
C ASP A 10 -18.75 10.40 5.88
N ILE A 11 -17.97 9.77 5.01
CA ILE A 11 -16.51 9.67 5.07
C ILE A 11 -15.96 9.86 3.66
N LEU A 12 -14.85 10.60 3.56
CA LEU A 12 -14.10 10.77 2.33
C LEU A 12 -12.65 10.31 2.52
N LEU A 13 -12.21 9.37 1.71
CA LEU A 13 -10.85 8.85 1.65
C LEU A 13 -10.08 9.59 0.56
N GLY A 14 -9.02 10.31 0.94
CA GLY A 14 -8.09 10.92 0.01
C GLY A 14 -7.08 9.93 -0.54
N THR A 15 -6.13 10.42 -1.34
CA THR A 15 -5.09 9.59 -1.95
C THR A 15 -3.70 9.95 -1.43
N VAL A 16 -2.71 9.23 -1.92
CA VAL A 16 -1.31 9.41 -1.55
C VAL A 16 -0.48 9.65 -2.81
N GLU A 17 0.48 10.56 -2.70
CA GLU A 17 1.44 10.86 -3.77
C GLU A 17 2.86 10.68 -3.24
N GLY A 18 3.79 10.28 -4.12
CA GLY A 18 5.18 10.02 -3.78
C GLY A 18 5.44 8.56 -3.41
N ALA A 19 5.83 8.28 -2.17
CA ALA A 19 6.19 6.90 -1.77
C ALA A 19 4.96 6.00 -1.66
N SER A 20 5.11 4.73 -2.04
CA SER A 20 4.05 3.73 -1.84
C SER A 20 3.74 3.53 -0.35
N PRO A 21 2.45 3.44 0.06
CA PRO A 21 2.06 3.13 1.44
C PRO A 21 2.40 1.68 1.84
N ASN A 22 2.78 0.84 0.89
CA ASN A 22 3.10 -0.58 1.10
C ASN A 22 4.52 -0.76 1.68
N PRO A 23 4.86 -1.93 2.24
CA PRO A 23 6.24 -2.26 2.59
C PRO A 23 7.18 -2.16 1.38
N ALA A 24 8.46 -1.84 1.60
CA ALA A 24 9.47 -1.74 0.55
C ALA A 24 9.58 -3.01 -0.32
N THR A 25 9.45 -4.18 0.32
CA THR A 25 9.46 -5.49 -0.32
C THR A 25 8.34 -5.70 -1.33
N SER A 26 7.27 -4.90 -1.26
CA SER A 26 6.11 -4.98 -2.15
C SER A 26 6.23 -4.12 -3.42
N GLY A 27 7.31 -3.37 -3.60
CA GLY A 27 7.59 -2.65 -4.85
C GLY A 27 9.03 -2.83 -5.31
N MET A 28 9.79 -3.74 -4.69
CA MET A 28 11.22 -3.88 -4.95
C MET A 28 11.48 -4.44 -6.35
N ARG A 29 10.65 -5.37 -6.85
CA ARG A 29 10.84 -5.95 -8.19
C ARG A 29 10.75 -4.86 -9.25
N VAL A 30 9.67 -4.09 -9.27
CA VAL A 30 9.50 -3.03 -10.28
C VAL A 30 10.62 -1.99 -10.22
N GLN A 31 11.04 -1.57 -9.02
CA GLN A 31 12.16 -0.64 -8.87
C GLN A 31 13.46 -1.21 -9.45
N LEU A 32 13.73 -2.51 -9.28
CA LEU A 32 14.94 -3.14 -9.81
C LEU A 32 14.89 -3.41 -11.32
N VAL A 33 13.70 -3.70 -11.87
CA VAL A 33 13.49 -3.77 -13.33
C VAL A 33 13.79 -2.41 -13.94
N ASP A 34 13.23 -1.34 -13.38
CA ASP A 34 13.49 0.01 -13.86
C ASP A 34 14.95 0.39 -13.69
N LEU A 35 15.57 0.05 -12.56
CA LEU A 35 16.96 0.36 -12.30
C LEU A 35 17.88 -0.27 -13.34
N LEU A 36 17.66 -1.55 -13.65
CA LEU A 36 18.44 -2.26 -14.66
C LEU A 36 18.32 -1.57 -16.02
N ASN A 37 17.09 -1.32 -16.49
CA ASN A 37 16.87 -0.73 -17.80
C ASN A 37 17.34 0.72 -17.89
N ASN A 38 17.13 1.52 -16.83
CA ASN A 38 17.63 2.89 -16.78
C ASN A 38 19.15 2.94 -16.71
N PHE A 39 19.81 2.02 -16.01
CA PHE A 39 21.26 1.91 -16.08
C PHE A 39 21.75 1.53 -17.48
N GLU A 40 21.15 0.53 -18.13
CA GLU A 40 21.52 0.19 -19.52
C GLU A 40 21.39 1.41 -20.44
N TRP A 41 20.29 2.15 -20.30
CA TRP A 41 20.05 3.37 -21.05
C TRP A 41 21.10 4.45 -20.76
N LEU A 42 21.27 4.85 -19.49
CA LEU A 42 22.19 5.92 -19.09
C LEU A 42 23.67 5.60 -19.39
N TYR A 43 24.10 4.34 -19.25
CA TYR A 43 25.47 3.93 -19.57
C TYR A 43 25.74 3.84 -21.09
N SER A 44 24.70 3.82 -21.92
CA SER A 44 24.82 3.86 -23.39
C SER A 44 24.87 5.28 -23.96
N MET A 45 24.64 6.30 -23.14
CA MET A 45 24.59 7.70 -23.56
C MET A 45 25.86 8.48 -23.17
N GLU A 46 26.15 9.57 -23.88
CA GLU A 46 27.25 10.48 -23.52
C GLU A 46 26.92 11.22 -22.20
N PRO A 47 27.86 11.30 -21.24
CA PRO A 47 27.60 11.87 -19.92
C PRO A 47 27.10 13.32 -19.92
N ASP A 48 27.62 14.15 -20.83
CA ASP A 48 27.35 15.60 -20.85
C ASP A 48 26.11 15.97 -21.71
N LYS A 49 25.48 14.98 -22.35
CA LYS A 49 24.24 15.23 -23.10
C LYS A 49 23.07 15.45 -22.15
N PRO A 50 22.11 16.33 -22.50
CA PRO A 50 20.84 16.42 -21.78
C PRO A 50 20.11 15.08 -21.79
N LEU A 51 19.54 14.69 -20.65
CA LEU A 51 18.69 13.52 -20.55
C LEU A 51 17.37 13.77 -21.29
N SER A 52 16.99 12.84 -22.17
CA SER A 52 15.70 12.92 -22.87
C SER A 52 14.54 12.74 -21.90
N ASP A 53 13.50 13.56 -22.04
CA ASP A 53 12.26 13.39 -21.26
C ASP A 53 11.40 12.27 -21.85
N ARG A 54 11.07 11.29 -21.00
CA ARG A 54 10.26 10.10 -21.31
C ARG A 54 8.97 10.04 -20.46
N SER A 55 8.52 11.21 -20.02
CA SER A 55 7.33 11.36 -19.16
C SER A 55 6.05 10.86 -19.81
N GLU A 56 5.96 10.89 -21.14
CA GLU A 56 4.77 10.44 -21.86
C GLU A 56 4.65 8.91 -21.87
N GLU A 57 5.75 8.17 -22.07
CA GLU A 57 5.72 6.70 -21.92
C GLU A 57 5.34 6.30 -20.50
N ASN A 58 5.85 7.03 -19.50
CA ASN A 58 5.47 6.84 -18.11
C ASN A 58 3.98 7.11 -17.88
N ARG A 59 3.41 8.16 -18.49
CA ARG A 59 1.97 8.47 -18.42
C ARG A 59 1.12 7.33 -18.99
N GLN A 60 1.48 6.82 -20.16
CA GLN A 60 0.77 5.70 -20.79
C GLN A 60 0.79 4.44 -19.92
N LEU A 61 1.94 4.14 -19.30
CA LEU A 61 2.06 3.04 -18.34
C LEU A 61 1.11 3.23 -17.16
N ARG A 62 1.04 4.43 -16.57
CA ARG A 62 0.13 4.72 -15.44
C ARG A 62 -1.34 4.58 -15.81
N MET A 63 -1.73 5.05 -17.00
CA MET A 63 -3.09 4.92 -17.51
C MET A 63 -3.49 3.45 -17.71
N MET A 64 -2.56 2.63 -18.20
CA MET A 64 -2.81 1.20 -18.44
C MET A 64 -2.82 0.38 -17.14
N TYR A 65 -2.03 0.80 -16.15
CA TYR A 65 -1.77 0.05 -14.93
C TYR A 65 -1.93 0.94 -13.67
N PRO A 66 -3.13 1.08 -13.11
CA PRO A 66 -3.39 2.00 -11.99
C PRO A 66 -2.57 1.74 -10.71
N ASP A 67 -2.15 0.50 -10.45
CA ASP A 67 -1.24 0.15 -9.34
C ASP A 67 0.14 -0.33 -9.83
N TYR A 68 0.65 0.31 -10.89
CA TYR A 68 1.96 0.04 -11.51
C TYR A 68 3.18 0.06 -10.57
N TYR A 69 3.05 0.59 -9.36
CA TYR A 69 4.12 0.64 -8.36
C TYR A 69 4.11 -0.58 -7.41
N TYR A 70 3.14 -1.49 -7.53
CA TYR A 70 2.91 -2.59 -6.59
C TYR A 70 3.15 -3.96 -7.22
N ASP A 71 4.10 -4.70 -6.66
CA ASP A 71 4.52 -6.01 -7.16
C ASP A 71 3.47 -7.12 -6.99
N LEU A 72 2.52 -6.91 -6.07
CA LEU A 72 1.47 -7.87 -5.71
C LEU A 72 0.07 -7.37 -6.12
N SER A 73 0.00 -6.54 -7.16
CA SER A 73 -1.27 -6.11 -7.76
C SER A 73 -2.15 -7.33 -8.08
N ARG A 74 -3.46 -7.16 -7.85
CA ARG A 74 -4.48 -8.12 -8.25
C ARG A 74 -5.08 -7.81 -9.62
N LEU A 75 -4.82 -6.62 -10.16
CA LEU A 75 -5.47 -6.09 -11.35
C LEU A 75 -4.70 -6.42 -12.63
N HIS A 76 -3.38 -6.43 -12.54
CA HIS A 76 -2.50 -6.63 -13.69
C HIS A 76 -1.13 -7.15 -13.26
N THR A 77 -0.41 -7.74 -14.22
CA THR A 77 0.96 -8.27 -14.00
C THR A 77 1.96 -7.78 -15.04
N ALA A 78 1.49 -7.26 -16.19
CA ALA A 78 2.37 -6.80 -17.27
C ALA A 78 3.22 -5.57 -16.87
N HIS A 79 2.73 -4.76 -15.92
CA HIS A 79 3.50 -3.64 -15.35
C HIS A 79 4.78 -4.07 -14.63
N LEU A 80 4.88 -5.34 -14.22
CA LEU A 80 6.04 -5.89 -13.50
C LEU A 80 7.30 -5.96 -14.37
N GLU A 81 7.15 -5.95 -15.69
CA GLU A 81 8.25 -5.98 -16.67
C GLU A 81 8.18 -4.83 -17.68
N THR A 82 7.19 -3.94 -17.56
CA THR A 82 7.12 -2.71 -18.36
C THR A 82 7.94 -1.64 -17.67
N VAL A 83 8.93 -1.06 -18.35
CA VAL A 83 9.89 -0.10 -17.74
C VAL A 83 9.23 1.24 -17.43
N TYR A 84 9.51 1.78 -16.24
CA TYR A 84 9.29 3.18 -15.91
C TYR A 84 10.62 3.93 -16.08
N TRP A 85 10.64 4.91 -16.97
CA TRP A 85 11.84 5.62 -17.38
C TRP A 85 12.17 6.76 -16.42
N LEU A 86 13.46 6.95 -16.16
CA LEU A 86 13.96 8.12 -15.47
C LEU A 86 13.65 9.36 -16.32
N THR A 87 13.23 10.44 -15.66
CA THR A 87 12.91 11.72 -16.30
C THR A 87 13.78 12.81 -15.68
N PRO A 88 14.13 13.87 -16.43
CA PRO A 88 14.86 15.00 -15.89
C PRO A 88 14.09 15.66 -14.73
N ASN A 89 14.75 15.88 -13.60
CA ASN A 89 14.28 16.64 -12.45
C ASN A 89 14.21 18.14 -12.75
N PHE A 90 15.04 18.63 -13.66
CA PHE A 90 15.06 20.01 -14.11
C PHE A 90 15.49 20.13 -15.57
N HIS A 91 15.15 21.26 -16.20
CA HIS A 91 15.50 21.51 -17.60
C HIS A 91 17.02 21.53 -17.79
N GLY A 92 17.51 20.73 -18.74
CA GLY A 92 18.93 20.64 -19.06
C GLY A 92 19.74 19.69 -18.18
N GLU A 93 19.11 18.92 -17.28
CA GLU A 93 19.80 17.89 -16.50
C GLU A 93 20.53 16.92 -17.43
N THR A 94 21.81 16.70 -17.16
CA THR A 94 22.69 15.84 -17.94
C THR A 94 22.52 14.37 -17.55
N VAL A 95 22.87 13.47 -18.47
CA VAL A 95 22.92 12.01 -18.22
C VAL A 95 23.79 11.70 -16.99
N ALA A 96 24.91 12.39 -16.83
CA ALA A 96 25.81 12.22 -15.68
C ALA A 96 25.12 12.61 -14.35
N GLU A 97 24.41 13.73 -14.31
CA GLU A 97 23.69 14.20 -13.12
C GLU A 97 22.60 13.21 -12.72
N SER A 98 21.76 12.78 -13.68
CA SER A 98 20.69 11.80 -13.43
C SER A 98 21.23 10.46 -12.95
N ARG A 99 22.31 9.96 -13.56
CA ARG A 99 22.98 8.73 -13.12
C ARG A 99 23.53 8.86 -11.70
N ASN A 100 24.20 9.97 -11.39
CA ASN A 100 24.75 10.21 -10.06
C ASN A 100 23.65 10.35 -9.00
N TYR A 101 22.55 11.03 -9.33
CA TYR A 101 21.38 11.14 -8.46
C TYR A 101 20.80 9.75 -8.17
N LEU A 102 20.60 8.92 -9.18
CA LEU A 102 20.08 7.57 -9.02
C LEU A 102 20.96 6.72 -8.09
N ILE A 103 22.28 6.70 -8.35
CA ILE A 103 23.26 5.94 -7.55
C ILE A 103 23.28 6.39 -6.08
N ARG A 104 23.35 7.71 -5.84
CA ARG A 104 23.38 8.27 -4.47
C ARG A 104 22.13 7.95 -3.66
N ASN A 105 21.00 7.74 -4.33
CA ASN A 105 19.70 7.55 -3.67
C ASN A 105 19.23 6.08 -3.60
N LEU A 106 19.99 5.11 -4.12
CA LEU A 106 19.60 3.69 -4.12
C LEU A 106 19.21 3.15 -2.75
N HIS A 107 19.96 3.54 -1.71
CA HIS A 107 19.70 3.12 -0.33
C HIS A 107 18.28 3.47 0.16
N LYS A 108 17.66 4.52 -0.39
CA LYS A 108 16.29 4.95 -0.02
C LYS A 108 15.23 3.92 -0.40
N LEU A 109 15.51 3.02 -1.35
CA LEU A 109 14.60 1.93 -1.72
C LEU A 109 14.34 0.98 -0.55
N PHE A 110 15.28 0.81 0.40
CA PHE A 110 15.07 -0.03 1.59
C PHE A 110 14.00 0.51 2.53
N GLY A 111 13.77 1.83 2.51
CA GLY A 111 12.64 2.47 3.20
C GLY A 111 11.34 2.47 2.44
N GLY A 112 11.33 1.96 1.20
CA GLY A 112 10.17 2.05 0.32
C GLY A 112 9.97 3.46 -0.21
N SER A 113 11.05 4.25 -0.33
CA SER A 113 11.03 5.42 -1.18
C SER A 113 10.79 4.99 -2.63
N SER A 114 10.04 5.80 -3.35
CA SER A 114 9.69 5.54 -4.73
C SER A 114 10.63 6.30 -5.68
N LEU A 115 11.89 5.86 -5.74
CA LEU A 115 12.93 6.54 -6.52
C LEU A 115 12.65 6.53 -8.02
N LEU A 116 12.19 5.39 -8.55
CA LEU A 116 11.91 5.23 -9.99
C LEU A 116 10.41 5.16 -10.31
N ARG A 117 9.57 4.73 -9.36
CA ARG A 117 8.10 4.67 -9.50
C ARG A 117 7.35 5.45 -8.41
N PRO A 118 7.41 6.79 -8.41
CA PRO A 118 6.56 7.59 -7.52
C PRO A 118 5.10 7.31 -7.80
N VAL A 119 4.26 7.19 -6.77
CA VAL A 119 2.81 7.22 -6.94
C VAL A 119 2.44 8.63 -7.39
N ILE A 120 1.92 8.75 -8.61
CA ILE A 120 1.45 10.02 -9.18
C ILE A 120 -0.06 9.93 -9.26
N VAL A 121 -0.73 10.94 -8.70
CA VAL A 121 -2.19 11.05 -8.70
C VAL A 121 -2.57 12.19 -9.63
N GLU A 122 -3.43 11.90 -10.61
CA GLU A 122 -4.03 12.96 -11.42
C GLU A 122 -5.16 13.62 -10.62
N LEU A 123 -5.12 14.95 -10.55
CA LEU A 123 -6.17 15.71 -9.88
C LEU A 123 -7.45 15.65 -10.70
N PRO A 124 -8.61 15.43 -10.05
CA PRO A 124 -9.87 15.29 -10.75
C PRO A 124 -10.31 16.66 -11.28
N ALA A 125 -10.89 16.69 -12.48
CA ALA A 125 -11.49 17.88 -13.05
C ALA A 125 -12.77 18.26 -12.29
N ASP A 126 -13.56 17.25 -11.91
CA ASP A 126 -14.70 17.38 -11.00
C ASP A 126 -14.58 16.35 -9.85
N PRO A 127 -14.07 16.76 -8.67
CA PRO A 127 -13.88 15.85 -7.55
C PRO A 127 -15.16 15.14 -7.09
N ILE A 128 -16.35 15.74 -7.27
CA ILE A 128 -17.61 15.14 -6.80
C ILE A 128 -18.06 14.05 -7.77
N ARG A 129 -17.98 14.31 -9.08
CA ARG A 129 -18.39 13.35 -10.12
C ARG A 129 -17.42 12.19 -10.27
N GLU A 130 -16.13 12.44 -10.07
CA GLU A 130 -15.07 11.43 -10.18
C GLU A 130 -14.85 10.65 -8.87
N ALA A 131 -15.60 10.97 -7.81
CA ALA A 131 -15.50 10.22 -6.58
C ALA A 131 -16.17 8.85 -6.70
N GLU A 132 -15.49 7.85 -6.13
CA GLU A 132 -15.92 6.46 -6.21
C GLU A 132 -16.18 5.90 -4.82
N ASP A 133 -17.12 4.98 -4.74
CA ASP A 133 -17.35 4.16 -3.57
C ASP A 133 -16.08 3.38 -3.17
N SER A 134 -15.65 3.46 -1.90
CA SER A 134 -14.43 2.76 -1.47
C SER A 134 -14.40 2.33 -0.02
N VAL A 135 -13.64 1.26 0.25
CA VAL A 135 -13.21 0.80 1.58
C VAL A 135 -11.70 0.61 1.63
N ASN A 136 -11.00 1.03 0.57
CA ASN A 136 -9.55 0.90 0.50
C ASN A 136 -8.89 2.05 1.28
N ARG A 137 -7.68 1.82 1.77
CA ARG A 137 -6.85 2.82 2.43
C ARG A 137 -6.72 4.10 1.61
N GLY A 138 -6.94 5.23 2.26
CA GLY A 138 -6.59 6.55 1.75
C GLY A 138 -5.24 7.05 2.26
N GLY A 139 -4.67 8.07 1.62
CA GLY A 139 -3.52 8.80 2.17
C GLY A 139 -3.93 9.72 3.33
N ASN A 140 -5.18 10.16 3.33
CA ASN A 140 -5.84 10.93 4.38
C ASN A 140 -7.32 10.53 4.42
N THR A 141 -7.99 10.89 5.53
CA THR A 141 -9.40 10.59 5.76
C THR A 141 -10.09 11.85 6.31
N PHE A 142 -11.17 12.28 5.67
CA PHE A 142 -12.07 13.30 6.18
C PHE A 142 -13.35 12.64 6.68
N ILE A 143 -13.71 12.91 7.93
CA ILE A 143 -14.87 12.32 8.58
C ILE A 143 -15.92 13.40 8.75
N PHE A 144 -17.04 13.27 8.04
CA PHE A 144 -18.15 14.23 8.08
C PHE A 144 -19.25 13.79 9.06
N ASN A 145 -19.35 12.48 9.30
CA ASN A 145 -20.24 11.86 10.28
C ASN A 145 -19.42 11.39 11.49
N PRO A 146 -19.50 12.08 12.65
CA PRO A 146 -18.70 11.74 13.83
C PRO A 146 -19.04 10.37 14.43
N LEU A 147 -20.19 9.77 14.07
CA LEU A 147 -20.51 8.40 14.48
C LEU A 147 -19.50 7.38 13.94
N ALA A 148 -18.79 7.70 12.86
CA ALA A 148 -17.74 6.83 12.33
C ALA A 148 -16.56 6.65 13.30
N LEU A 149 -16.27 7.69 14.09
CA LEU A 149 -15.25 7.65 15.14
C LEU A 149 -15.80 7.09 16.43
N LYS A 150 -17.07 7.35 16.73
CA LYS A 150 -17.70 6.90 17.97
C LYS A 150 -17.97 5.40 17.98
N ASN A 151 -18.42 4.84 16.85
CA ASN A 151 -19.03 3.52 16.83
C ASN A 151 -18.09 2.43 16.30
N THR A 152 -17.00 2.80 15.63
CA THR A 152 -16.17 1.84 14.91
C THR A 152 -14.74 1.82 15.45
N PRO A 153 -14.28 0.69 16.03
CA PRO A 153 -12.90 0.53 16.46
C PRO A 153 -11.95 0.41 15.26
N ASN A 154 -10.67 0.72 15.48
CA ASN A 154 -9.61 0.24 14.58
C ASN A 154 -9.31 -1.23 14.90
N SER A 155 -10.22 -2.13 14.56
CA SER A 155 -10.03 -3.56 14.76
C SER A 155 -8.83 -4.07 13.97
N VAL A 156 -8.09 -5.01 14.56
CA VAL A 156 -6.95 -5.68 13.94
C VAL A 156 -7.10 -7.17 14.22
N ALA A 157 -6.86 -8.02 13.21
CA ALA A 157 -6.71 -9.45 13.46
C ALA A 157 -5.33 -9.71 14.09
N GLU A 158 -5.30 -10.43 15.20
CA GLU A 158 -4.07 -10.84 15.88
C GLU A 158 -3.72 -12.27 15.47
N ILE A 159 -2.49 -12.46 14.96
CA ILE A 159 -1.96 -13.77 14.55
C ILE A 159 -0.69 -14.00 15.34
N SER A 160 -0.63 -15.08 16.13
CA SER A 160 0.55 -15.41 16.95
C SER A 160 1.08 -14.25 17.81
N GLY A 161 0.21 -13.42 18.40
CA GLY A 161 0.63 -12.27 19.21
C GLY A 161 0.98 -11.01 18.41
N LYS A 162 0.72 -10.99 17.09
CA LYS A 162 1.07 -9.88 16.19
C LYS A 162 -0.13 -9.34 15.46
N GLU A 163 -0.23 -8.03 15.45
CA GLU A 163 -1.23 -7.27 14.70
C GLU A 163 -1.00 -7.38 13.19
N THR A 164 -2.05 -7.77 12.46
CA THR A 164 -2.07 -7.71 11.00
C THR A 164 -2.09 -6.26 10.50
N ARG A 165 -1.57 -6.03 9.28
CA ARG A 165 -1.66 -4.71 8.64
C ARG A 165 -3.06 -4.53 8.04
N ARG A 166 -3.44 -3.25 7.81
CA ARG A 166 -4.69 -2.81 7.15
C ARG A 166 -5.92 -2.66 8.06
N SER A 167 -5.73 -2.35 9.34
CA SER A 167 -6.84 -2.00 10.25
C SER A 167 -7.63 -0.77 9.80
N ASP A 168 -6.98 0.18 9.13
CA ASP A 168 -7.63 1.34 8.51
C ASP A 168 -8.62 0.96 7.40
N MET A 169 -8.28 -0.05 6.59
CA MET A 169 -9.19 -0.61 5.58
C MET A 169 -10.35 -1.34 6.25
N LEU A 170 -10.09 -2.07 7.34
CA LEU A 170 -11.14 -2.75 8.09
C LEU A 170 -12.10 -1.74 8.76
N TRP A 171 -11.58 -0.64 9.30
CA TRP A 171 -12.39 0.44 9.85
C TRP A 171 -13.34 1.04 8.79
N ALA A 172 -12.83 1.30 7.58
CA ALA A 172 -13.67 1.78 6.48
C ALA A 172 -14.71 0.71 6.08
N PHE A 173 -14.29 -0.54 6.03
CA PHE A 173 -15.14 -1.68 5.73
C PHE A 173 -16.31 -1.83 6.72
N ILE A 174 -16.05 -1.75 8.03
CA ILE A 174 -17.09 -1.81 9.07
C ILE A 174 -18.06 -0.63 8.95
N ASN A 175 -17.54 0.60 8.84
CA ASN A 175 -18.40 1.78 8.70
C ASN A 175 -19.33 1.69 7.50
N ARG A 176 -18.83 1.19 6.36
CA ARG A 176 -19.66 1.00 5.17
C ARG A 176 -20.68 -0.12 5.36
N HIS A 177 -20.24 -1.33 5.66
CA HIS A 177 -21.10 -2.50 5.55
C HIS A 177 -21.91 -2.80 6.82
N TYR A 178 -21.40 -2.47 8.01
CA TYR A 178 -22.15 -2.66 9.27
C TYR A 178 -23.05 -1.45 9.57
N TYR A 179 -22.47 -0.25 9.52
CA TYR A 179 -23.18 0.98 9.84
C TYR A 179 -23.90 1.63 8.65
N GLY A 180 -23.70 1.13 7.42
CA GLY A 180 -24.37 1.65 6.22
C GLY A 180 -23.89 3.04 5.79
N MET A 181 -22.68 3.43 6.17
CA MET A 181 -22.15 4.76 5.84
C MET A 181 -21.72 4.86 4.39
N LYS A 182 -21.96 6.01 3.78
CA LYS A 182 -21.49 6.34 2.43
C LYS A 182 -20.03 6.79 2.48
N ILE A 183 -19.14 5.88 2.11
CA ILE A 183 -17.69 6.12 2.06
C ILE A 183 -17.26 6.32 0.61
N MET A 184 -16.84 7.54 0.31
CA MET A 184 -16.32 7.93 -1.00
C MET A 184 -14.80 8.00 -0.97
N ARG A 185 -14.16 7.78 -2.11
CA ARG A 185 -12.75 8.09 -2.37
C ARG A 185 -12.68 9.14 -3.46
N ALA A 186 -11.80 10.12 -3.27
CA ALA A 186 -11.48 11.11 -4.29
C ALA A 186 -9.99 11.45 -4.25
N ASN A 187 -9.46 11.94 -5.37
CA ASN A 187 -8.06 12.27 -5.53
C ASN A 187 -7.69 13.59 -4.83
N PHE A 188 -7.57 13.54 -3.51
CA PHE A 188 -6.97 14.57 -2.66
C PHE A 188 -5.63 14.04 -2.12
N PRO A 189 -4.54 14.14 -2.91
CA PRO A 189 -3.28 13.53 -2.53
C PRO A 189 -2.63 14.26 -1.35
N VAL A 190 -2.09 13.48 -0.41
CA VAL A 190 -1.07 13.96 0.54
C VAL A 190 0.28 13.39 0.15
N ILE A 191 1.31 14.21 0.30
CA ILE A 191 2.69 13.81 0.03
C ILE A 191 3.12 12.81 1.10
N HIS A 192 3.42 11.59 0.68
CA HIS A 192 4.00 10.58 1.53
C HIS A 192 5.48 10.48 1.22
N ASN A 193 6.28 11.16 2.03
CA ASN A 193 7.73 11.17 1.90
C ASN A 193 8.36 10.22 2.92
N ARG A 194 8.94 9.11 2.42
CA ARG A 194 9.69 8.15 3.25
C ARG A 194 11.18 8.44 3.35
N SER A 195 11.66 9.52 2.74
CA SER A 195 13.07 9.88 2.67
C SER A 195 13.63 10.48 3.97
N ILE A 196 12.80 10.64 5.00
CA ILE A 196 13.16 11.31 6.28
C ILE A 196 13.68 10.29 7.31
N PHE A 197 13.54 8.98 7.08
CA PHE A 197 13.94 7.94 8.04
C PHE A 197 15.37 7.43 7.77
N VAL A 198 16.24 7.54 8.77
CA VAL A 198 17.70 7.39 8.65
C VAL A 198 18.18 5.92 8.63
N GLU A 199 17.39 4.97 9.15
CA GLU A 199 17.77 3.54 9.18
C GLU A 199 16.61 2.61 8.78
N THR A 200 16.03 2.81 7.61
CA THR A 200 15.01 1.86 7.14
C THR A 200 15.63 0.64 6.48
N LYS A 201 15.44 -0.53 7.13
CA LYS A 201 15.78 -1.86 6.60
C LYS A 201 14.55 -2.54 6.02
N LEU A 202 14.79 -3.48 5.10
CA LEU A 202 13.77 -4.42 4.64
C LEU A 202 13.26 -5.25 5.84
N SER A 203 11.94 -5.41 5.95
CA SER A 203 11.30 -6.04 7.11
C SER A 203 10.48 -7.25 6.70
N MET A 204 10.84 -8.42 7.23
CA MET A 204 10.07 -9.65 7.08
C MET A 204 8.69 -9.52 7.72
N GLU A 205 8.63 -8.98 8.95
CA GLU A 205 7.40 -8.79 9.69
C GLU A 205 6.38 -7.93 8.94
N LYS A 206 6.80 -6.76 8.42
CA LYS A 206 5.91 -5.92 7.61
C LYS A 206 5.43 -6.63 6.33
N THR A 207 6.24 -7.53 5.77
CA THR A 207 5.90 -8.32 4.59
C THR A 207 4.86 -9.39 4.92
N ILE A 208 5.06 -10.13 6.01
CA ILE A 208 4.14 -11.16 6.51
C ILE A 208 2.78 -10.53 6.82
N GLY A 209 2.76 -9.48 7.65
CA GLY A 209 1.52 -8.80 8.03
C GLY A 209 0.79 -8.14 6.85
N GLU A 210 1.51 -7.72 5.81
CA GLU A 210 0.90 -7.22 4.57
C GLU A 210 0.21 -8.35 3.80
N ILE A 211 0.85 -9.51 3.62
CA ILE A 211 0.25 -10.64 2.90
C ILE A 211 -0.97 -11.17 3.66
N GLN A 212 -0.87 -11.36 4.98
CA GLN A 212 -1.98 -11.85 5.81
C GLN A 212 -3.15 -10.86 5.83
N GLY A 213 -2.90 -9.62 6.24
CA GLY A 213 -3.95 -8.61 6.37
C GLY A 213 -4.66 -8.29 5.05
N SER A 214 -3.90 -8.24 3.95
CA SER A 214 -4.49 -8.02 2.63
C SER A 214 -5.25 -9.23 2.07
N SER A 215 -5.02 -10.44 2.60
CA SER A 215 -5.79 -11.65 2.27
C SER A 215 -7.11 -11.67 3.03
N ILE A 216 -7.10 -11.33 4.33
CA ILE A 216 -8.31 -11.16 5.15
C ILE A 216 -9.21 -10.07 4.55
N HIS A 217 -8.66 -8.88 4.30
CA HIS A 217 -9.43 -7.79 3.69
C HIS A 217 -9.99 -8.16 2.31
N ALA A 218 -9.23 -8.89 1.50
CA ALA A 218 -9.70 -9.37 0.20
C ALA A 218 -10.87 -10.35 0.32
N ALA A 219 -10.79 -11.31 1.25
CA ALA A 219 -11.85 -12.27 1.49
C ALA A 219 -13.14 -11.60 1.98
N LEU A 220 -13.03 -10.67 2.94
CA LEU A 220 -14.16 -9.90 3.43
C LEU A 220 -14.77 -9.04 2.32
N LYS A 221 -13.96 -8.32 1.55
CA LYS A 221 -14.44 -7.50 0.44
C LYS A 221 -15.21 -8.33 -0.60
N ASP A 222 -14.73 -9.53 -0.92
CA ASP A 222 -15.41 -10.42 -1.85
C ASP A 222 -16.76 -10.93 -1.30
N LEU A 223 -16.84 -11.27 -0.02
CA LEU A 223 -18.07 -11.74 0.61
C LEU A 223 -19.14 -10.65 0.68
N PHE A 224 -18.72 -9.42 0.98
CA PHE A 224 -19.60 -8.32 1.31
C PHE A 224 -19.79 -7.29 0.17
N GLY A 225 -19.04 -7.42 -0.92
CA GLY A 225 -19.06 -6.49 -2.06
C GLY A 225 -20.41 -6.36 -2.77
N SER A 226 -21.37 -7.24 -2.48
CA SER A 226 -22.71 -7.30 -3.07
C SER A 226 -23.83 -6.73 -2.17
N TYR A 227 -23.54 -6.29 -0.94
CA TYR A 227 -24.58 -5.97 0.05
C TYR A 227 -24.40 -4.58 0.70
N GLU A 228 -25.47 -3.80 0.76
CA GLU A 228 -25.47 -2.41 1.27
C GLU A 228 -25.40 -2.31 2.80
N ARG A 229 -26.01 -3.25 3.54
CA ARG A 229 -25.94 -3.30 5.02
C ARG A 229 -26.03 -4.72 5.53
N GLN A 230 -25.16 -5.07 6.46
CA GLN A 230 -24.99 -6.43 6.97
C GLN A 230 -24.90 -6.44 8.50
N LYS A 231 -25.49 -7.46 9.11
CA LYS A 231 -25.56 -7.57 10.58
C LYS A 231 -24.28 -8.10 11.23
N PHE A 232 -23.27 -8.47 10.42
CA PHE A 232 -22.01 -9.10 10.85
C PHE A 232 -22.29 -10.26 11.80
N GLU A 233 -23.29 -11.07 11.45
CA GLU A 233 -23.60 -12.35 12.10
C GLU A 233 -22.95 -13.42 11.24
N PHE A 234 -21.75 -13.86 11.62
CA PHE A 234 -21.00 -14.89 10.90
C PHE A 234 -21.48 -16.26 11.38
N ASP A 235 -22.37 -16.89 10.62
CA ASP A 235 -22.67 -18.30 10.82
C ASP A 235 -21.52 -19.20 10.35
N ASP A 236 -21.59 -20.49 10.67
CA ASP A 236 -20.53 -21.46 10.37
C ASP A 236 -20.28 -21.59 8.86
N GLU A 237 -21.32 -21.42 8.03
CA GLU A 237 -21.21 -21.44 6.57
C GLU A 237 -20.40 -20.22 6.08
N MET A 238 -20.75 -19.02 6.53
CA MET A 238 -20.01 -17.79 6.19
C MET A 238 -18.57 -17.84 6.68
N LYS A 239 -18.32 -18.34 7.90
CA LYS A 239 -16.95 -18.51 8.42
C LYS A 239 -16.14 -19.43 7.52
N THR A 240 -16.70 -20.59 7.18
CA THR A 240 -16.06 -21.56 6.26
C THR A 240 -15.71 -20.89 4.92
N MET A 241 -16.65 -20.14 4.34
CA MET A 241 -16.42 -19.41 3.09
C MET A 241 -15.31 -18.35 3.22
N VAL A 242 -15.27 -17.59 4.31
CA VAL A 242 -14.20 -16.60 4.55
C VAL A 242 -12.86 -17.30 4.69
N CYS A 243 -12.76 -18.36 5.50
CA CYS A 243 -11.53 -19.14 5.67
C CYS A 243 -11.00 -19.69 4.33
N GLU A 244 -11.88 -20.27 3.51
CA GLU A 244 -11.52 -20.72 2.16
C GLU A 244 -10.98 -19.58 1.28
N LYS A 245 -11.66 -18.42 1.27
CA LYS A 245 -11.22 -17.25 0.50
C LYS A 245 -9.91 -16.68 1.02
N VAL A 246 -9.70 -16.63 2.33
CA VAL A 246 -8.44 -16.18 2.94
C VAL A 246 -7.30 -17.08 2.50
N ARG A 247 -7.46 -18.40 2.55
CA ARG A 247 -6.46 -19.37 2.06
C ARG A 247 -6.15 -19.15 0.58
N GLN A 248 -7.17 -19.06 -0.27
CA GLN A 248 -7.01 -18.80 -1.70
C GLN A 248 -6.23 -17.50 -1.97
N TYR A 249 -6.55 -16.42 -1.26
CA TYR A 249 -5.85 -15.14 -1.42
C TYR A 249 -4.43 -15.17 -0.89
N SER A 250 -4.21 -15.81 0.26
CA SER A 250 -2.90 -15.97 0.87
C SER A 250 -1.97 -16.78 -0.03
N ASP A 251 -2.44 -17.93 -0.52
CA ASP A 251 -1.68 -18.80 -1.43
C ASP A 251 -1.30 -18.06 -2.71
N LYS A 252 -2.29 -17.42 -3.36
CA LYS A 252 -2.05 -16.66 -4.59
C LYS A 252 -1.01 -15.56 -4.37
N ARG A 253 -1.14 -14.77 -3.29
CA ARG A 253 -0.19 -13.69 -2.96
C ARG A 253 1.20 -14.25 -2.64
N LEU A 254 1.27 -15.35 -1.91
CA LEU A 254 2.54 -15.98 -1.56
C LEU A 254 3.25 -16.55 -2.79
N SER A 255 2.51 -17.14 -3.73
CA SER A 255 3.04 -17.56 -5.03
C SER A 255 3.60 -16.37 -5.83
N SER A 256 2.85 -15.28 -5.93
CA SER A 256 3.34 -14.05 -6.58
C SER A 256 4.57 -13.48 -5.88
N PHE A 257 4.58 -13.45 -4.54
CA PHE A 257 5.72 -13.01 -3.76
C PHE A 257 6.96 -13.88 -4.01
N ARG A 258 6.83 -15.21 -4.04
CA ARG A 258 7.92 -16.13 -4.37
C ARG A 258 8.50 -15.87 -5.76
N LEU A 259 7.65 -15.69 -6.76
CA LEU A 259 8.09 -15.34 -8.11
C LEU A 259 8.85 -14.01 -8.13
N ASN A 260 8.32 -12.99 -7.44
CA ASN A 260 8.99 -11.70 -7.30
C ASN A 260 10.34 -11.84 -6.59
N PHE A 261 10.42 -12.66 -5.55
CA PHE A 261 11.64 -12.93 -4.78
C PHE A 261 12.76 -13.50 -5.66
N PHE A 262 12.46 -14.53 -6.45
CA PHE A 262 13.43 -15.12 -7.38
C PHE A 262 13.78 -14.16 -8.53
N ARG A 263 12.80 -13.40 -9.04
CA ARG A 263 13.05 -12.39 -10.06
C ARG A 263 14.01 -11.31 -9.55
N ILE A 264 13.82 -10.85 -8.31
CA ILE A 264 14.72 -9.90 -7.63
C ILE A 264 16.14 -10.47 -7.51
N GLN A 265 16.31 -11.72 -7.10
CA GLN A 265 17.63 -12.36 -7.09
C GLN A 265 18.31 -12.34 -8.48
N GLY A 266 17.55 -12.61 -9.54
CA GLY A 266 18.03 -12.52 -10.92
C GLY A 266 18.42 -11.10 -11.32
N LEU A 267 17.60 -10.10 -10.96
CA LEU A 267 17.89 -8.68 -11.20
C LEU A 267 19.15 -8.22 -10.47
N CYS A 268 19.34 -8.63 -9.20
CA CYS A 268 20.57 -8.35 -8.46
C CYS A 268 21.81 -8.92 -9.19
N LYS A 269 21.72 -10.13 -9.75
CA LYS A 269 22.81 -10.71 -10.56
C LYS A 269 23.05 -9.93 -11.84
N ALA A 270 22.00 -9.48 -12.52
CA ALA A 270 22.13 -8.68 -13.75
C ALA A 270 22.76 -7.30 -13.47
N LEU A 271 22.35 -6.65 -12.38
CA LEU A 271 22.85 -5.33 -11.97
C LEU A 271 24.33 -5.33 -11.59
N LYS A 272 24.92 -6.49 -11.26
CA LYS A 272 26.37 -6.63 -11.01
C LYS A 272 27.24 -6.21 -12.21
N LYS A 273 26.72 -6.12 -13.43
CA LYS A 273 27.53 -5.66 -14.56
C LYS A 273 27.87 -4.17 -14.53
N PHE A 274 27.13 -3.37 -13.76
CA PHE A 274 27.41 -1.95 -13.57
C PHE A 274 28.48 -1.76 -12.48
N ASP A 275 29.10 -0.57 -12.45
CA ASP A 275 30.24 -0.26 -11.56
C ASP A 275 29.98 -0.70 -10.11
N GLN A 276 30.61 -1.81 -9.71
CA GLN A 276 30.44 -2.44 -8.39
C GLN A 276 31.32 -1.80 -7.31
N LYS A 277 31.67 -0.52 -7.43
CA LYS A 277 32.32 0.22 -6.35
C LYS A 277 31.31 1.16 -5.71
N GLY A 278 31.52 1.48 -4.43
CA GLY A 278 30.67 2.43 -3.71
C GLY A 278 29.22 1.97 -3.52
N GLU A 279 28.28 2.86 -3.82
CA GLU A 279 26.87 2.76 -3.44
C GLU A 279 26.14 1.59 -4.14
N ILE A 280 26.43 1.30 -5.41
CA ILE A 280 25.79 0.19 -6.14
C ILE A 280 26.12 -1.14 -5.46
N ARG A 281 27.39 -1.38 -5.12
CA ARG A 281 27.80 -2.63 -4.44
C ARG A 281 27.17 -2.75 -3.07
N ASN A 282 27.24 -1.70 -2.25
CA ASN A 282 26.61 -1.70 -0.92
C ASN A 282 25.10 -2.02 -1.01
N PHE A 283 24.42 -1.41 -1.99
CA PHE A 283 23.00 -1.67 -2.25
C PHE A 283 22.73 -3.14 -2.65
N LEU A 284 23.52 -3.69 -3.58
CA LEU A 284 23.37 -5.07 -4.04
C LEU A 284 23.76 -6.11 -2.97
N ASP A 285 24.73 -5.80 -2.11
CA ASP A 285 25.14 -6.67 -1.01
C ASP A 285 24.00 -6.80 0.01
N ILE A 286 23.38 -5.67 0.44
CA ILE A 286 22.21 -5.68 1.33
C ILE A 286 21.03 -6.45 0.73
N LEU A 287 20.75 -6.26 -0.58
CA LEU A 287 19.70 -7.02 -1.25
C LEU A 287 20.05 -8.51 -1.32
N SER A 288 21.29 -8.86 -1.60
CA SER A 288 21.73 -10.25 -1.70
C SER A 288 21.66 -10.97 -0.35
N ASP A 289 21.88 -10.25 0.76
CA ASP A 289 21.74 -10.76 2.13
C ASP A 289 20.28 -10.96 2.52
N PHE A 290 19.39 -10.05 2.11
CA PHE A 290 17.95 -10.17 2.41
C PHE A 290 17.27 -11.22 1.54
N TYR A 291 17.50 -11.19 0.22
CA TYR A 291 16.83 -12.06 -0.75
C TYR A 291 17.52 -13.44 -0.84
N VAL A 292 17.60 -14.16 0.29
CA VAL A 292 18.09 -15.55 0.39
C VAL A 292 16.98 -16.52 0.76
N ASN A 293 17.19 -17.82 0.50
CA ASN A 293 16.20 -18.87 0.80
C ASN A 293 15.77 -18.89 2.28
N LYS A 294 16.69 -18.57 3.21
CA LYS A 294 16.35 -18.49 4.64
C LYS A 294 15.26 -17.44 4.91
N THR A 295 15.38 -16.25 4.34
CA THR A 295 14.38 -15.18 4.45
C THR A 295 13.07 -15.57 3.78
N LEU A 296 13.13 -16.18 2.58
CA LEU A 296 11.93 -16.63 1.88
C LEU A 296 11.15 -17.68 2.68
N ASN A 297 11.86 -18.64 3.28
CA ASN A 297 11.27 -19.68 4.12
C ASN A 297 10.67 -19.06 5.39
N ALA A 298 11.36 -18.12 6.04
CA ALA A 298 10.83 -17.43 7.21
C ALA A 298 9.54 -16.63 6.90
N ILE A 299 9.50 -15.91 5.78
CA ILE A 299 8.29 -15.19 5.33
C ILE A 299 7.18 -16.17 4.97
N THR A 300 7.50 -17.25 4.25
CA THR A 300 6.54 -18.30 3.89
C THR A 300 5.89 -18.88 5.15
N ASN A 301 6.71 -19.33 6.10
CA ASN A 301 6.24 -19.94 7.33
C ASN A 301 5.40 -18.94 8.13
N GLY A 302 5.88 -17.70 8.28
CA GLY A 302 5.15 -16.66 8.99
C GLY A 302 3.80 -16.31 8.36
N VAL A 303 3.69 -16.32 7.02
CA VAL A 303 2.39 -16.16 6.34
C VAL A 303 1.47 -17.35 6.62
N GLN A 304 2.01 -18.56 6.60
CA GLN A 304 1.29 -19.82 6.84
C GLN A 304 0.88 -20.04 8.30
N GLU A 305 1.34 -19.21 9.25
CA GLU A 305 0.81 -19.19 10.63
C GLU A 305 -0.66 -18.75 10.68
N LEU A 306 -1.15 -18.05 9.65
CA LEU A 306 -2.57 -17.70 9.53
C LEU A 306 -3.40 -18.97 9.25
N SER A 307 -4.00 -19.52 10.30
CA SER A 307 -4.91 -20.67 10.24
C SER A 307 -6.37 -20.25 10.18
N ASP A 308 -7.25 -21.21 9.87
CA ASP A 308 -8.71 -21.03 9.92
C ASP A 308 -9.15 -20.59 11.33
N ASP A 309 -8.63 -21.20 12.40
CA ASP A 309 -8.93 -20.81 13.79
C ASP A 309 -8.66 -19.32 14.06
N HIS A 310 -7.55 -18.76 13.52
CA HIS A 310 -7.25 -17.34 13.69
C HIS A 310 -8.31 -16.46 13.00
N VAL A 311 -8.74 -16.86 11.80
CA VAL A 311 -9.77 -16.14 11.04
C VAL A 311 -11.11 -16.24 11.77
N GLU A 312 -11.52 -17.43 12.19
CA GLU A 312 -12.78 -17.66 12.90
C GLU A 312 -12.84 -16.88 14.22
N ASN A 313 -11.80 -16.96 15.05
CA ASN A 313 -11.71 -16.19 16.29
C ASN A 313 -11.79 -14.68 16.04
N PHE A 314 -11.16 -14.21 14.96
CA PHE A 314 -11.26 -12.81 14.56
C PHE A 314 -12.71 -12.44 14.16
N LEU A 315 -13.38 -13.25 13.33
CA LEU A 315 -14.77 -13.01 12.92
C LEU A 315 -15.74 -13.04 14.12
N ASP A 316 -15.56 -13.99 15.04
CA ASP A 316 -16.38 -14.12 16.25
C ASP A 316 -16.21 -12.94 17.19
N SER A 317 -14.98 -12.45 17.34
CA SER A 317 -14.72 -11.29 18.18
C SER A 317 -15.14 -9.97 17.53
N LEU A 318 -15.24 -9.90 16.19
CA LEU A 318 -15.42 -8.65 15.47
C LEU A 318 -16.69 -7.89 15.88
N LYS A 319 -17.84 -8.58 15.93
CA LYS A 319 -19.11 -7.96 16.35
C LYS A 319 -19.03 -7.47 17.79
N THR A 320 -18.51 -8.30 18.68
CA THR A 320 -18.34 -7.96 20.10
C THR A 320 -17.42 -6.75 20.27
N GLN A 321 -16.32 -6.66 19.52
CA GLN A 321 -15.43 -5.50 19.53
C GLN A 321 -16.14 -4.23 19.08
N ILE A 322 -16.91 -4.31 17.98
CA ILE A 322 -17.66 -3.18 17.44
C ILE A 322 -18.70 -2.68 18.46
N ASP A 323 -19.53 -3.59 18.96
CA ASP A 323 -20.61 -3.25 19.89
C ASP A 323 -20.05 -2.75 21.24
N SER A 324 -18.99 -3.36 21.76
CA SER A 324 -18.33 -2.91 23.00
C SER A 324 -17.67 -1.54 22.85
N TYR A 325 -17.03 -1.27 21.70
CA TYR A 325 -16.44 0.04 21.41
C TYR A 325 -17.50 1.13 21.33
N ALA A 326 -18.61 0.87 20.62
CA ALA A 326 -19.70 1.82 20.49
C ALA A 326 -20.40 2.13 21.84
N LEU A 327 -20.41 1.17 22.77
CA LEU A 327 -20.94 1.32 24.13
C LEU A 327 -19.95 1.98 25.11
N SER A 328 -18.65 1.98 24.80
CA SER A 328 -17.67 2.70 25.62
C SER A 328 -17.96 4.19 25.48
N GLU A 329 -18.19 4.87 26.62
CA GLU A 329 -18.41 6.32 26.60
C GLU A 329 -17.12 6.99 26.11
N LEU A 330 -17.10 7.35 24.82
CA LEU A 330 -16.33 8.50 24.39
C LEU A 330 -16.92 9.68 25.16
N ASP A 331 -16.17 10.12 26.16
CA ASP A 331 -16.46 11.33 26.93
C ASP A 331 -16.24 12.55 26.01
N ILE A 332 -17.23 12.83 25.17
CA ILE A 332 -17.22 13.97 24.22
C ILE A 332 -17.50 15.29 24.97
N THR A 333 -17.65 15.25 26.30
CA THR A 333 -17.89 16.43 27.16
C THR A 333 -16.78 17.47 26.99
N PHE A 334 -15.56 17.05 26.67
CA PHE A 334 -14.43 17.92 26.32
C PHE A 334 -14.70 18.86 25.12
N LEU A 335 -15.53 18.48 24.15
CA LEU A 335 -15.87 19.34 23.00
C LEU A 335 -16.93 20.40 23.31
N TYR A 336 -17.69 20.23 24.40
CA TYR A 336 -18.69 21.22 24.82
C TYR A 336 -18.10 22.28 25.77
N GLU A 337 -17.09 21.94 26.57
CA GLU A 337 -16.43 22.88 27.48
C GLU A 337 -15.60 23.95 26.74
N GLN A 338 -15.06 23.66 25.55
CA GLN A 338 -14.38 24.68 24.74
C GLN A 338 -15.31 25.71 24.08
N LYS A 339 -16.63 25.44 23.96
CA LYS A 339 -17.58 26.45 23.48
C LYS A 339 -17.95 27.47 24.54
N SER A 340 -17.85 27.12 25.82
CA SER A 340 -18.07 28.05 26.93
C SER A 340 -16.89 28.98 27.22
N GLU A 341 -15.67 28.61 26.83
CA GLU A 341 -14.48 29.46 27.01
C GLU A 341 -14.26 30.48 25.89
N ILE A 342 -14.90 30.32 24.73
CA ILE A 342 -14.81 31.28 23.60
C ILE A 342 -15.95 32.32 23.65
N SER A 343 -16.87 32.21 24.61
CA SER A 343 -18.03 33.10 24.76
C SER A 343 -18.00 33.96 26.02
N ASN A 344 -16.84 34.13 26.67
CA ASN A 344 -16.65 35.05 27.80
C ASN A 344 -15.60 36.12 27.50
#